data_AF-A7SVY3-F1
#
_entry.id   AF-A7SVY3-F1
#
_cell.length_a   1.000
_cell.length_b   1.000
_cell.length_c   1.000
_cell.angle_alpha   90.00
_cell.angle_beta   90.00
_cell.angle_gamma   90.00
#
_symmetry.space_group_name_H-M   'P 1'
#
loop_
_entity.id
_entity.type
_entity.pdbx_description
1 polymer ?
#
loop_
_entity_poly.entity_id
_entity_poly.type
_entity_poly.pdbx_seq_one_letter_code
_entity_poly.pdbx_strand_id
1 'polypeptide(L)'
;ASGYMYGAEYSVYQRSPFTRGNSLQDHDVPCAVCYVPSRSTQLMIPAVARCPAGWSREYYGYLMTEHHNHKHSSQFVCVDHDAEYVPGSGADVNGALLYPVEGRCGSLPCAPYVDGRELTCAVCTK
;
A
#
# COMPACT_ATOMS: atom_id res chain seq x y z
N ALA A 1 -20.71 -23.76 6.34
CA ALA A 1 -20.27 -22.41 5.93
C ALA A 1 -18.83 -22.53 5.42
N SER A 2 -18.49 -21.81 4.35
CA SER A 2 -17.16 -21.84 3.73
C SER A 2 -16.61 -20.42 3.65
N GLY A 3 -15.31 -20.26 3.87
CA GLY A 3 -14.58 -19.00 3.63
C GLY A 3 -13.84 -19.07 2.30
N TYR A 4 -13.73 -17.94 1.60
CA TYR A 4 -12.99 -17.81 0.35
C TYR A 4 -11.82 -16.83 0.52
N MET A 5 -10.72 -17.10 -0.17
CA MET A 5 -9.61 -16.19 -0.34
C MET A 5 -9.46 -15.92 -1.83
N TYR A 6 -9.36 -14.64 -2.19
CA TYR A 6 -9.15 -14.18 -3.55
C TYR A 6 -7.75 -13.56 -3.68
N GLY A 7 -7.27 -13.43 -4.93
CA GLY A 7 -6.11 -12.60 -5.23
C GLY A 7 -6.38 -11.12 -4.98
N ALA A 8 -5.35 -10.29 -5.11
CA ALA A 8 -5.46 -8.85 -4.97
C ALA A 8 -5.05 -8.14 -6.26
N GLU A 9 -5.73 -7.07 -6.62
CA GLU A 9 -5.50 -6.26 -7.81
C GLU A 9 -5.28 -4.79 -7.45
N TYR A 10 -4.47 -4.09 -8.22
CA TYR A 10 -4.32 -2.65 -8.08
C TYR A 10 -5.49 -1.92 -8.75
N SER A 11 -6.09 -0.99 -8.01
CA SER A 11 -7.04 0.00 -8.54
C SER A 11 -6.35 1.36 -8.65
N VAL A 12 -5.42 1.46 -9.61
CA VAL A 12 -4.57 2.61 -9.85
C VAL A 12 -4.66 3.02 -11.33
N TYR A 13 -5.68 3.83 -11.63
CA TYR A 13 -6.00 4.29 -12.98
C TYR A 13 -4.98 5.26 -13.58
N GLN A 14 -4.32 6.07 -12.75
CA GLN A 14 -3.47 7.15 -13.21
C GLN A 14 -2.00 6.78 -13.10
N ARG A 15 -1.21 7.28 -14.07
CA ARG A 15 0.25 7.34 -13.97
C ARG A 15 0.59 8.19 -12.75
N SER A 16 0.96 7.54 -11.67
CA SER A 16 1.23 8.19 -10.39
C SER A 16 2.73 8.20 -10.12
N PRO A 17 3.24 9.14 -9.28
CA PRO A 17 4.63 9.10 -8.82
C PRO A 17 5.03 7.74 -8.23
N PHE A 18 4.09 6.98 -7.68
CA PHE A 18 4.32 5.65 -7.10
C PHE A 18 4.30 4.48 -8.09
N THR A 19 3.87 4.70 -9.34
CA THR A 19 3.87 3.64 -10.36
C THR A 19 4.98 3.84 -11.39
N ARG A 20 5.92 4.76 -11.12
CA ARG A 20 6.93 5.25 -12.06
C ARG A 20 6.34 5.64 -13.43
N GLY A 21 5.10 6.11 -13.45
CA GLY A 21 4.40 6.48 -14.67
C GLY A 21 3.80 5.33 -15.47
N ASN A 22 3.74 4.11 -14.94
CA ASN A 22 2.96 3.00 -15.51
C ASN A 22 1.55 2.98 -14.91
N SER A 23 0.57 2.43 -15.63
CA SER A 23 -0.72 2.09 -15.02
C SER A 23 -0.56 0.74 -14.35
N LEU A 24 -0.98 0.61 -13.09
CA LEU A 24 -1.10 -0.69 -12.43
C LEU A 24 -2.54 -1.22 -12.43
N GLN A 25 -3.49 -0.43 -12.95
CA GLN A 25 -4.90 -0.81 -13.02
C GLN A 25 -5.11 -2.24 -13.52
N ASP A 26 -5.94 -2.99 -12.79
CA ASP A 26 -6.36 -4.37 -13.07
C ASP A 26 -5.22 -5.39 -13.09
N HIS A 27 -4.02 -5.01 -12.63
CA HIS A 27 -2.94 -5.97 -12.49
C HIS A 27 -2.90 -6.58 -11.09
N ASP A 28 -2.73 -7.90 -11.04
CA ASP A 28 -2.46 -8.64 -9.81
C ASP A 28 -1.25 -8.09 -9.04
N VAL A 29 -1.42 -8.01 -7.73
CA VAL A 29 -0.43 -7.58 -6.75
C VAL A 29 0.50 -8.76 -6.39
N PRO A 30 1.80 -8.70 -6.71
CA PRO A 30 2.75 -9.73 -6.30
C PRO A 30 3.03 -9.62 -4.79
N CYS A 31 3.51 -10.72 -4.19
CA CYS A 31 3.93 -10.75 -2.79
C CYS A 31 5.45 -10.79 -2.66
N ALA A 32 5.96 -10.18 -1.58
CA ALA A 32 7.36 -10.23 -1.21
C ALA A 32 7.51 -10.90 0.16
N VAL A 33 8.51 -11.78 0.30
CA VAL A 33 8.86 -12.43 1.56
C VAL A 33 10.31 -12.16 1.86
N CYS A 34 10.58 -11.57 3.03
CA CYS A 34 11.92 -11.21 3.45
C CYS A 34 12.26 -11.94 4.75
N TYR A 35 13.51 -12.42 4.86
CA TYR A 35 14.05 -12.97 6.09
C TYR A 35 15.25 -12.14 6.53
N VAL A 36 15.21 -11.66 7.77
CA VAL A 36 16.25 -10.82 8.33
C VAL A 36 16.70 -11.42 9.67
N PRO A 37 17.88 -12.06 9.72
CA PRO A 37 18.27 -12.85 10.90
C PRO A 37 18.64 -11.99 12.12
N SER A 38 19.12 -10.76 11.90
CA SER A 38 19.67 -9.90 12.96
C SER A 38 18.66 -8.90 13.55
N ARG A 39 17.44 -8.85 13.02
CA ARG A 39 16.41 -7.85 13.37
C ARG A 39 15.10 -8.58 13.57
N SER A 40 14.63 -8.67 14.81
CA SER A 40 13.50 -9.53 15.21
C SER A 40 12.17 -8.79 15.26
N THR A 41 12.17 -7.47 15.11
CA THR A 41 10.95 -6.66 15.17
C THR A 41 10.69 -5.96 13.84
N GLN A 42 9.44 -5.94 13.40
CA GLN A 42 8.98 -5.19 12.24
C GLN A 42 7.91 -4.17 12.68
N LEU A 43 7.95 -2.98 12.09
CA LEU A 43 6.95 -1.93 12.25
C LEU A 43 6.64 -1.28 10.91
N MET A 44 5.36 -1.18 10.55
CA MET A 44 4.87 -0.30 9.49
C MET A 44 4.41 1.01 10.11
N ILE A 45 4.93 2.14 9.62
CA ILE A 45 4.54 3.47 10.08
C ILE A 45 3.78 4.17 8.94
N PRO A 46 2.50 4.49 9.13
CA PRO A 46 1.70 5.19 8.12
C PRO A 46 2.05 6.68 8.10
N ALA A 47 1.72 7.34 6.98
CA ALA A 47 1.91 8.77 6.73
C ALA A 47 3.33 9.32 6.84
N VAL A 48 4.36 8.46 6.85
CA VAL A 48 5.77 8.84 6.84
C VAL A 48 6.58 7.93 5.94
N ALA A 49 7.59 8.47 5.25
CA ALA A 49 8.48 7.69 4.37
C ALA A 49 9.84 7.33 5.03
N ARG A 50 9.98 7.56 6.33
CA ARG A 50 11.25 7.39 7.07
C ARG A 50 11.01 6.63 8.37
N CYS A 51 12.00 5.84 8.76
CA CYS A 51 11.99 5.11 10.03
C CYS A 51 12.51 5.98 11.19
N PRO A 52 12.14 5.68 12.44
CA PRO A 52 12.67 6.35 13.62
C PRO A 52 14.16 6.11 13.77
N ALA A 53 14.84 6.96 14.56
CA ALA A 53 16.27 6.79 14.83
C ALA A 53 16.56 5.40 15.43
N GLY A 54 17.61 4.73 14.92
CA GLY A 54 18.02 3.40 15.35
C GLY A 54 17.20 2.24 14.78
N TRP A 55 16.25 2.50 13.86
CA TRP A 55 15.58 1.49 13.05
C TRP A 55 16.16 1.45 11.65
N SER A 56 16.21 0.25 11.06
CA SER A 56 16.54 0.09 9.64
C SER A 56 15.28 0.22 8.80
N ARG A 57 15.35 0.94 7.69
CA ARG A 57 14.27 0.99 6.71
C ARG A 57 14.45 -0.15 5.71
N GLU A 58 13.49 -1.07 5.64
CA GLU A 58 13.47 -2.11 4.60
C GLU A 58 12.97 -1.51 3.29
N TYR A 59 11.83 -0.81 3.36
CA TYR A 59 11.30 -0.08 2.22
C TYR A 59 10.38 1.06 2.65
N TYR A 60 10.02 1.90 1.69
CA TYR A 60 8.99 2.92 1.82
C TYR A 60 8.13 2.89 0.57
N GLY A 61 6.94 3.46 0.68
CA GLY A 61 6.06 3.61 -0.45
C GLY A 61 4.77 4.27 -0.04
N TYR A 62 3.65 3.70 -0.47
CA TYR A 62 2.33 4.32 -0.31
C TYR A 62 1.39 3.40 0.44
N LEU A 63 0.60 4.02 1.31
CA LEU A 63 -0.43 3.31 2.06
C LEU A 63 -1.58 2.99 1.10
N MET A 64 -1.98 1.73 1.06
CA MET A 64 -3.07 1.26 0.23
C MET A 64 -4.08 0.46 1.05
N THR A 65 -5.34 0.50 0.65
CA THR A 65 -6.42 -0.28 1.27
C THR A 65 -7.59 -0.44 0.30
N GLU A 66 -8.62 -1.15 0.73
CA GLU A 66 -9.85 -1.33 -0.03
C GLU A 66 -10.60 0.00 -0.22
N HIS A 67 -11.43 0.12 -1.25
CA HIS A 67 -12.19 1.33 -1.49
C HIS A 67 -13.12 1.65 -0.30
N HIS A 68 -13.16 2.91 0.14
CA HIS A 68 -13.87 3.30 1.36
C HIS A 68 -15.38 3.03 1.35
N ASN A 69 -15.99 2.83 0.17
CA ASN A 69 -17.42 2.49 0.03
C ASN A 69 -17.68 0.97 -0.08
N HIS A 70 -16.65 0.13 -0.20
CA HIS A 70 -16.82 -1.32 -0.22
C HIS A 70 -16.98 -1.84 1.20
N LYS A 71 -18.13 -2.45 1.49
CA LYS A 71 -18.46 -2.95 2.83
C LYS A 71 -17.73 -4.27 3.11
N HIS A 72 -16.50 -4.16 3.56
CA HIS A 72 -15.70 -5.31 3.99
C HIS A 72 -14.65 -4.88 5.03
N SER A 73 -14.16 -5.83 5.82
CA SER A 73 -13.03 -5.57 6.72
C SER A 73 -11.75 -5.45 5.90
N SER A 74 -11.12 -4.27 5.92
CA SER A 74 -9.84 -4.06 5.23
C SER A 74 -8.72 -3.76 6.21
N GLN A 75 -7.49 -3.89 5.72
CA GLN A 75 -6.29 -3.45 6.42
C GLN A 75 -5.56 -2.42 5.56
N PHE A 76 -4.86 -1.51 6.22
CA PHE A 76 -3.93 -0.60 5.57
C PHE A 76 -2.60 -1.29 5.40
N VAL A 77 -2.15 -1.44 4.15
CA VAL A 77 -0.88 -2.08 3.82
C VAL A 77 0.07 -1.06 3.22
N CYS A 78 1.36 -1.23 3.46
CA CYS A 78 2.39 -0.42 2.82
C CYS A 78 2.82 -1.11 1.53
N VAL A 79 2.52 -0.50 0.39
CA VAL A 79 2.98 -0.99 -0.92
C VAL A 79 4.24 -0.23 -1.29
N ASP A 80 5.23 -0.93 -1.82
CA ASP A 80 6.53 -0.37 -2.19
C ASP A 80 6.40 0.82 -3.16
N HIS A 81 7.31 1.79 -3.05
CA HIS A 81 7.38 2.95 -3.94
C HIS A 81 7.54 2.54 -5.41
N ASP A 82 8.20 1.41 -5.66
CA ASP A 82 8.46 0.83 -6.97
C ASP A 82 7.60 -0.42 -7.17
N ALA A 83 6.29 -0.26 -6.94
CA ALA A 83 5.33 -1.35 -7.04
C ALA A 83 5.44 -2.12 -8.38
N GLU A 84 5.59 -3.44 -8.25
CA GLU A 84 5.63 -4.39 -9.36
C GLU A 84 4.25 -5.01 -9.60
N TYR A 85 4.08 -5.68 -10.73
CA TYR A 85 2.87 -6.40 -11.06
C TYR A 85 3.19 -7.76 -11.69
N VAL A 86 2.23 -8.69 -11.63
CA VAL A 86 2.37 -9.99 -12.30
C VAL A 86 2.23 -9.82 -13.83
N PRO A 87 3.23 -10.19 -14.64
CA PRO A 87 3.12 -10.04 -16.09
C PRO A 87 1.95 -10.85 -16.67
N GLY A 88 1.13 -10.20 -17.50
CA GLY A 88 -0.02 -10.83 -18.15
C GLY A 88 -1.31 -10.87 -17.31
N SER A 89 -1.31 -10.29 -16.10
CA SER A 89 -2.48 -10.28 -15.20
C SER A 89 -3.48 -9.15 -15.44
N GLY A 90 -3.31 -8.30 -16.46
CA GLY A 90 -4.11 -7.09 -16.67
C GLY A 90 -5.55 -7.37 -17.12
N ALA A 91 -6.33 -7.98 -16.25
CA ALA A 91 -7.72 -8.35 -16.46
C ALA A 91 -8.50 -8.04 -15.18
N ASP A 92 -9.63 -7.36 -15.33
CA ASP A 92 -10.51 -7.00 -14.22
C ASP A 92 -11.26 -8.24 -13.69
N VAL A 93 -10.69 -8.91 -12.68
CA VAL A 93 -11.26 -10.10 -12.03
C VAL A 93 -11.87 -9.82 -10.65
N ASN A 94 -11.78 -8.58 -10.17
CA ASN A 94 -12.41 -8.06 -8.95
C ASN A 94 -12.25 -8.97 -7.72
N GLY A 95 -11.00 -9.21 -7.33
CA GLY A 95 -10.63 -9.87 -6.08
C GLY A 95 -10.67 -8.93 -4.86
N ALA A 96 -9.59 -8.89 -4.09
CA ALA A 96 -9.32 -7.80 -3.16
C ALA A 96 -8.71 -6.61 -3.93
N LEU A 97 -9.13 -5.39 -3.66
CA LEU A 97 -8.66 -4.23 -4.43
C LEU A 97 -7.77 -3.33 -3.57
N LEU A 98 -6.64 -2.89 -4.11
CA LEU A 98 -5.77 -1.91 -3.49
C LEU A 98 -5.92 -0.55 -4.15
N TYR A 99 -6.52 0.37 -3.40
CA TYR A 99 -6.62 1.78 -3.70
C TYR A 99 -5.58 2.57 -2.90
N PRO A 100 -4.98 3.63 -3.48
CA PRO A 100 -4.17 4.57 -2.72
C PRO A 100 -4.99 5.21 -1.60
N VAL A 101 -4.38 5.39 -0.43
CA VAL A 101 -5.03 6.03 0.71
C VAL A 101 -4.70 7.51 0.69
N GLU A 102 -5.74 8.32 0.62
CA GLU A 102 -5.63 9.78 0.69
C GLU A 102 -5.85 10.30 2.11
N GLY A 103 -5.13 11.37 2.48
CA GLY A 103 -5.47 12.18 3.63
C GLY A 103 -6.76 12.96 3.38
N ARG A 104 -7.73 12.88 4.29
CA ARG A 104 -8.98 13.65 4.22
C ARG A 104 -9.06 14.59 5.42
N CYS A 105 -8.94 15.89 5.17
CA CYS A 105 -9.00 16.90 6.22
C CYS A 105 -10.39 16.91 6.90
N GLY A 106 -10.40 17.24 8.19
CA GLY A 106 -11.61 17.28 9.02
C GLY A 106 -11.28 16.80 10.42
N SER A 107 -11.53 15.52 10.70
CA SER A 107 -10.99 14.87 11.90
C SER A 107 -9.46 14.69 11.83
N LEU A 108 -8.92 14.55 10.61
CA LEU A 108 -7.48 14.64 10.36
C LEU A 108 -7.10 16.12 10.22
N PRO A 109 -6.08 16.61 10.96
CA PRO A 109 -5.69 18.01 10.91
C PRO A 109 -4.95 18.35 9.63
N CYS A 110 -5.09 19.57 9.14
CA CYS A 110 -4.31 20.08 8.01
C CYS A 110 -3.70 21.43 8.42
N ALA A 111 -2.38 21.59 8.57
CA ALA A 111 -1.22 20.70 8.29
C ALA A 111 -0.86 19.73 9.46
N PRO A 112 -0.03 18.66 9.28
CA PRO A 112 0.88 18.38 8.16
C PRO A 112 0.26 17.64 6.96
N TYR A 113 -0.97 17.13 7.10
CA TYR A 113 -1.66 16.45 6.02
C TYR A 113 -2.18 17.46 4.98
N VAL A 114 -2.34 16.99 3.75
CA VAL A 114 -2.91 17.76 2.63
C VAL A 114 -4.14 16.99 2.14
N ASP A 115 -5.28 17.68 2.03
CA ASP A 115 -6.53 17.06 1.58
C ASP A 115 -6.37 16.42 0.21
N GLY A 116 -6.88 15.19 0.05
CA GLY A 116 -6.87 14.44 -1.20
C GLY A 116 -5.49 13.96 -1.65
N ARG A 117 -4.46 14.06 -0.81
CA ARG A 117 -3.11 13.62 -1.15
C ARG A 117 -2.82 12.23 -0.59
N GLU A 118 -2.18 11.39 -1.40
CA GLU A 118 -1.79 10.04 -1.02
C GLU A 118 -0.80 10.04 0.16
N LEU A 119 -1.02 9.13 1.09
CA LEU A 119 -0.20 8.97 2.28
C LEU A 119 0.92 7.98 2.01
N THR A 120 2.16 8.40 2.29
CA THR A 120 3.31 7.50 2.25
C THR A 120 3.33 6.56 3.46
N CYS A 121 4.16 5.53 3.41
CA CYS A 121 4.43 4.63 4.54
C CYS A 121 5.88 4.16 4.51
N ALA A 122 6.36 3.63 5.65
CA ALA A 122 7.66 3.00 5.75
C ALA A 122 7.57 1.70 6.55
N VAL A 123 8.24 0.67 6.07
CA VAL A 123 8.44 -0.59 6.82
C VAL A 123 9.85 -0.61 7.38
N CYS A 124 9.91 -0.78 8.69
CA CYS A 124 11.10 -0.64 9.49
C CYS A 124 11.37 -1.93 10.27
N THR A 125 12.63 -2.28 10.45
CA THR A 125 13.04 -3.41 11.29
C THR A 125 14.09 -3.00 12.32
N LYS A 126 14.15 -3.77 13.42
CA LYS A 126 15.13 -3.62 14.49
C LYS A 126 15.52 -4.96 15.09
#